data_AF-R1ENR7-F1
#
_entry.id   AF-R1ENR7-F1
#
_cell.length_a   1.000
_cell.length_b   1.000
_cell.length_c   1.000
_cell.angle_alpha   90.00
_cell.angle_beta   90.00
_cell.angle_gamma   90.00
#
_symmetry.space_group_name_H-M   'P 1'
#
loop_
_entity.id
_entity.type
_entity.pdbx_description
1 polymer ?
#
loop_
_entity_poly.entity_id
_entity_poly.type
_entity_poly.pdbx_seq_one_letter_code
_entity_poly.pdbx_strand_id
1 'polypeptide(L)'
;MVAPMVVPVGQRLIDKENAVRTRPMRVLCLGMPRTGTSSLRDALVMLGFHPHHFREMMLDYERQIPLWTEALEAKFMGKSVPYGREEFDKLIGDYDCVEDNPSVLFGEDLIKAYPDAKVILTNRDVDAWAKSMKNTIFMARDSFVYRHFYRFHPLSRAWFPFSCLLSKIWYDDDQKNEEKVKGVFNKHYEDIRKVCPKERLLDLHFGDGWEPLCKFLDVPVPNTPWPHSNDSSVFQNRHIYAKRWLILLLLGVSTILFVMYYTFGEAKYLYGRDPDTFKRYLKLMGVMSIGFACGGTLINRQNGIEHELYTARGGADTRAVKH
;
A
#
# COMPACT_ATOMS: atom_id res chain seq x y z
N MET A 1 13.99 9.67 18.41
CA MET A 1 14.19 8.21 18.36
C MET A 1 12.95 7.57 18.93
N VAL A 2 12.07 7.03 18.10
CA VAL A 2 10.86 6.34 18.57
C VAL A 2 11.27 4.89 18.81
N ALA A 3 11.14 4.42 20.06
CA ALA A 3 11.45 3.05 20.42
C ALA A 3 10.62 2.07 19.57
N PRO A 4 11.18 0.91 19.17
CA PRO A 4 10.40 -0.09 18.46
C PRO A 4 9.25 -0.57 19.37
N MET A 5 8.00 -0.44 18.90
CA MET A 5 6.85 -1.00 19.60
C MET A 5 6.98 -2.52 19.64
N VAL A 6 7.26 -3.04 20.84
CA VAL A 6 7.11 -4.46 21.15
C VAL A 6 5.62 -4.68 21.42
N VAL A 7 4.90 -5.31 20.49
CA VAL A 7 3.48 -5.66 20.66
C VAL A 7 3.41 -6.96 21.49
N PRO A 8 2.77 -6.96 22.67
CA PRO A 8 2.64 -8.16 23.49
C PRO A 8 1.79 -9.24 22.79
N VAL A 9 2.07 -10.50 23.13
CA VAL A 9 1.18 -11.63 22.80
C VAL A 9 -0.23 -11.32 23.33
N GLY A 10 -1.21 -11.16 22.43
CA GLY A 10 -2.59 -10.82 22.76
C GLY A 10 -3.16 -9.53 22.15
N GLN A 11 -2.44 -8.82 21.28
CA GLN A 11 -3.02 -7.70 20.51
C GLN A 11 -2.71 -7.80 19.02
N ARG A 12 -3.21 -8.84 18.34
CA ARG A 12 -3.22 -8.84 16.87
C ARG A 12 -4.16 -7.74 16.38
N LEU A 13 -3.83 -7.09 15.26
CA LEU A 13 -4.69 -6.11 14.61
C LEU A 13 -6.05 -6.72 14.29
N ILE A 14 -6.08 -7.97 13.83
CA ILE A 14 -7.33 -8.69 13.53
C ILE A 14 -8.19 -8.95 14.78
N ASP A 15 -7.62 -8.97 15.98
CA ASP A 15 -8.39 -9.15 17.22
C ASP A 15 -9.20 -7.88 17.56
N LYS A 16 -8.83 -6.73 16.99
CA LYS A 16 -9.56 -5.45 17.14
C LYS A 16 -10.66 -5.29 16.09
N GLU A 17 -10.70 -6.15 15.08
CA GLU A 17 -11.76 -6.15 14.06
C GLU A 17 -13.04 -6.78 14.62
N ASN A 18 -14.12 -6.00 14.60
CA ASN A 18 -15.47 -6.45 14.95
C ASN A 18 -16.25 -6.96 13.73
N ALA A 19 -15.64 -6.93 12.54
CA ALA A 19 -16.26 -7.43 11.31
C ALA A 19 -16.57 -8.92 11.44
N VAL A 20 -17.65 -9.36 10.81
CA VAL A 20 -18.01 -10.78 10.69
C VAL A 20 -18.35 -11.08 9.25
N ARG A 21 -18.29 -12.36 8.87
CA ARG A 21 -18.70 -12.77 7.53
C ARG A 21 -20.19 -12.48 7.31
N THR A 22 -20.48 -11.61 6.34
CA THR A 22 -21.85 -11.23 5.92
C THR A 22 -22.24 -11.89 4.60
N ARG A 23 -21.27 -12.41 3.84
CA ARG A 23 -21.51 -13.21 2.63
C ARG A 23 -20.79 -14.56 2.73
N PRO A 24 -21.44 -15.69 2.39
CA PRO A 24 -20.75 -16.97 2.34
C PRO A 24 -19.60 -16.91 1.34
N MET A 25 -18.44 -17.47 1.68
CA MET A 25 -17.35 -17.63 0.72
C MET A 25 -17.76 -18.70 -0.31
N ARG A 26 -17.89 -18.30 -1.57
CA ARG A 26 -18.40 -19.13 -2.67
C ARG A 26 -17.30 -19.54 -3.64
N VAL A 27 -16.35 -18.64 -3.92
CA VAL A 27 -15.29 -18.89 -4.92
C VAL A 27 -13.92 -18.41 -4.44
N LEU A 28 -12.92 -19.28 -4.55
CA LEU A 28 -11.52 -18.98 -4.32
C LEU A 28 -10.81 -18.92 -5.67
N CYS A 29 -10.44 -17.73 -6.14
CA CYS A 29 -9.75 -17.55 -7.41
C CYS A 29 -8.24 -17.46 -7.15
N LEU A 30 -7.57 -18.61 -7.18
CA LEU A 30 -6.20 -18.80 -6.70
C LEU A 30 -5.16 -18.72 -7.82
N GLY A 31 -5.50 -18.13 -8.96
CA GLY A 31 -4.53 -17.82 -10.00
C GLY A 31 -3.58 -16.71 -9.56
N MET A 32 -2.31 -16.83 -9.95
CA MET A 32 -1.30 -15.81 -9.64
C MET A 32 -1.64 -14.46 -10.30
N PRO A 33 -1.13 -13.33 -9.77
CA PRO A 33 -1.26 -12.04 -10.43
C PRO A 33 -0.85 -12.12 -11.90
N ARG A 34 -1.49 -11.30 -12.74
CA ARG A 34 -1.18 -11.21 -14.19
C ARG A 34 -1.57 -12.44 -15.03
N THR A 35 -2.40 -13.33 -14.50
CA THR A 35 -3.02 -14.45 -15.24
C THR A 35 -4.42 -14.17 -15.80
N GLY A 36 -4.92 -12.93 -15.63
CA GLY A 36 -6.27 -12.55 -16.04
C GLY A 36 -7.21 -12.27 -14.88
N THR A 37 -6.70 -12.20 -13.65
CA THR A 37 -7.44 -11.88 -12.42
C THR A 37 -8.36 -10.68 -12.58
N SER A 38 -7.87 -9.53 -13.08
CA SER A 38 -8.72 -8.34 -13.28
C SER A 38 -9.92 -8.56 -14.22
N SER A 39 -9.75 -9.38 -15.26
CA SER A 39 -10.85 -9.76 -16.15
C SER A 39 -11.81 -10.74 -15.47
N LEU A 40 -11.28 -11.71 -14.72
CA LEU A 40 -12.11 -12.64 -13.94
C LEU A 40 -12.93 -11.89 -12.88
N ARG A 41 -12.31 -10.96 -12.14
CA ARG A 41 -12.97 -10.04 -11.21
C ARG A 41 -14.18 -9.38 -11.84
N ASP A 42 -13.99 -8.75 -13.00
CA ASP A 42 -15.08 -8.05 -13.69
C ASP A 42 -16.15 -9.02 -14.19
N ALA A 43 -15.75 -10.22 -14.63
CA ALA A 43 -16.69 -11.28 -15.04
C ALA A 43 -17.53 -11.77 -13.85
N LEU A 44 -16.93 -11.98 -12.68
CA LEU A 44 -17.62 -12.36 -11.46
C LEU A 44 -18.60 -11.28 -11.01
N VAL A 45 -18.22 -10.00 -11.08
CA VAL A 45 -19.14 -8.88 -10.80
C VAL A 45 -20.33 -8.87 -11.77
N MET A 46 -20.10 -9.10 -13.07
CA MET A 46 -21.18 -9.21 -14.05
C MET A 46 -22.13 -10.39 -13.76
N LEU A 47 -21.61 -11.47 -13.16
CA LEU A 47 -22.39 -12.62 -12.71
C LEU A 47 -23.05 -12.43 -11.34
N GLY A 48 -22.93 -11.24 -10.73
CA GLY A 48 -23.57 -10.90 -9.45
C GLY A 48 -22.79 -11.33 -8.20
N PHE A 49 -21.52 -11.71 -8.34
CA PHE A 49 -20.63 -11.96 -7.21
C PHE A 49 -19.99 -10.66 -6.70
N HIS A 50 -19.40 -10.72 -5.52
CA HIS A 50 -18.70 -9.64 -4.83
C HIS A 50 -17.25 -10.05 -4.50
N PRO A 51 -16.32 -9.91 -5.48
CA PRO A 51 -14.93 -10.33 -5.31
C PRO A 51 -14.08 -9.33 -4.53
N HIS A 52 -13.22 -9.86 -3.66
CA HIS A 52 -12.06 -9.16 -3.11
C HIS A 52 -10.85 -9.41 -4.02
N HIS A 53 -10.47 -8.42 -4.83
CA HIS A 53 -9.25 -8.41 -5.63
C HIS A 53 -8.28 -7.37 -5.06
N PHE A 54 -7.05 -7.32 -5.60
CA PHE A 54 -6.09 -6.26 -5.30
C PHE A 54 -6.67 -4.84 -5.43
N ARG A 55 -7.69 -4.64 -6.28
CA ARG A 55 -8.32 -3.34 -6.50
C ARG A 55 -9.11 -2.91 -5.26
N GLU A 56 -9.92 -3.80 -4.70
CA GLU A 56 -10.71 -3.61 -3.49
C GLU A 56 -9.79 -3.40 -2.28
N MET A 57 -8.70 -4.18 -2.17
CA MET A 57 -7.67 -3.96 -1.15
C MET A 57 -7.09 -2.54 -1.21
N MET A 58 -6.85 -2.01 -2.41
CA MET A 58 -6.29 -0.67 -2.60
C MET A 58 -7.30 0.47 -2.36
N LEU A 59 -8.60 0.21 -2.47
CA LEU A 59 -9.65 1.18 -2.12
C LEU A 59 -9.75 1.40 -0.61
N ASP A 60 -9.50 0.36 0.19
CA ASP A 60 -9.50 0.39 1.66
C ASP A 60 -8.10 0.09 2.22
N TYR A 61 -7.06 0.69 1.62
CA TYR A 61 -5.67 0.33 1.89
C TYR A 61 -5.24 0.59 3.34
N GLU A 62 -5.87 1.54 4.03
CA GLU A 62 -5.53 1.92 5.41
C GLU A 62 -5.88 0.81 6.41
N ARG A 63 -6.96 0.07 6.15
CA ARG A 63 -7.35 -1.11 6.92
C ARG A 63 -6.72 -2.38 6.36
N GLN A 64 -6.84 -2.59 5.05
CA GLN A 64 -6.49 -3.85 4.41
C GLN A 64 -4.98 -4.14 4.42
N ILE A 65 -4.12 -3.16 4.10
CA ILE A 65 -2.67 -3.41 4.02
C ILE A 65 -2.09 -3.84 5.39
N PRO A 66 -2.40 -3.16 6.52
CA PRO A 66 -1.91 -3.61 7.82
C PRO A 66 -2.39 -5.03 8.21
N LEU A 67 -3.66 -5.36 7.98
CA LEU A 67 -4.21 -6.68 8.31
C LEU A 67 -3.59 -7.79 7.44
N TRP A 68 -3.45 -7.56 6.13
CA TRP A 68 -2.76 -8.50 5.25
C TRP A 68 -1.26 -8.59 5.56
N THR A 69 -0.62 -7.50 5.98
CA THR A 69 0.78 -7.53 6.46
C THR A 69 0.89 -8.45 7.66
N GLU A 70 0.02 -8.29 8.66
CA GLU A 70 -0.01 -9.16 9.84
C GLU A 70 -0.26 -10.62 9.46
N ALA A 71 -1.22 -10.91 8.58
CA ALA A 71 -1.50 -12.27 8.11
C ALA A 71 -0.27 -12.92 7.45
N LEU A 72 0.44 -12.17 6.59
CA LEU A 72 1.62 -12.64 5.88
C LEU A 72 2.79 -12.88 6.85
N GLU A 73 3.02 -11.96 7.78
CA GLU A 73 4.07 -12.11 8.79
C GLU A 73 3.78 -13.25 9.77
N ALA A 74 2.51 -13.48 10.12
CA ALA A 74 2.08 -14.62 10.92
C ALA A 74 2.43 -15.94 10.21
N LYS A 75 2.01 -16.08 8.95
CA LYS A 75 2.19 -17.31 8.18
C LYS A 75 3.64 -17.59 7.78
N PHE A 76 4.33 -16.60 7.22
CA PHE A 76 5.62 -16.82 6.55
C PHE A 76 6.84 -16.46 7.40
N MET A 77 6.64 -15.73 8.51
CA MET A 77 7.73 -15.29 9.39
C MET A 77 7.56 -15.74 10.84
N GLY A 78 6.45 -16.41 11.18
CA GLY A 78 6.18 -16.90 12.53
C GLY A 78 6.06 -15.77 13.58
N LYS A 79 5.67 -14.56 13.15
CA LYS A 79 5.55 -13.41 14.08
C LYS A 79 4.34 -13.50 15.01
N SER A 80 3.32 -14.27 14.64
CA SER A 80 2.09 -14.48 15.42
C SER A 80 1.36 -15.74 14.96
N VAL A 81 0.20 -16.04 15.57
CA VAL A 81 -0.65 -17.17 15.19
C VAL A 81 -1.17 -16.97 13.76
N PRO A 82 -0.95 -17.93 12.83
CA PRO A 82 -1.48 -17.85 11.48
C PRO A 82 -3.00 -17.66 11.44
N TYR A 83 -3.47 -16.91 10.45
CA TYR A 83 -4.90 -16.67 10.28
C TYR A 83 -5.62 -17.97 9.89
N GLY A 84 -6.76 -18.21 10.54
CA GLY A 84 -7.72 -19.24 10.19
C GLY A 84 -9.02 -18.64 9.64
N ARG A 85 -10.07 -19.46 9.61
CA ARG A 85 -11.38 -19.07 9.09
C ARG A 85 -11.94 -17.83 9.80
N GLU A 86 -11.82 -17.75 11.13
CA GLU A 86 -12.35 -16.63 11.91
C GLU A 86 -11.66 -15.31 11.56
N GLU A 87 -10.33 -15.32 11.39
CA GLU A 87 -9.59 -14.14 10.96
C GLU A 87 -9.91 -13.74 9.52
N PHE A 88 -10.04 -14.70 8.59
CA PHE A 88 -10.45 -14.41 7.22
C PHE A 88 -11.90 -13.90 7.14
N ASP A 89 -12.79 -14.40 7.99
CA ASP A 89 -14.17 -13.92 8.11
C ASP A 89 -14.24 -12.46 8.60
N LYS A 90 -13.28 -12.01 9.42
CA LYS A 90 -13.13 -10.60 9.79
C LYS A 90 -12.54 -9.76 8.65
N LEU A 91 -11.54 -10.28 7.96
CA LEU A 91 -10.76 -9.51 6.97
C LEU A 91 -11.52 -9.29 5.65
N ILE A 92 -12.16 -10.35 5.14
CA ILE A 92 -12.82 -10.42 3.82
C ILE A 92 -14.24 -11.00 3.93
N GLY A 93 -14.92 -10.75 5.05
CA GLY A 93 -16.24 -11.29 5.36
C GLY A 93 -17.39 -10.75 4.50
N ASP A 94 -17.20 -9.57 3.93
CA ASP A 94 -18.12 -8.84 3.06
C ASP A 94 -18.06 -9.30 1.60
N TYR A 95 -17.09 -10.14 1.26
CA TYR A 95 -16.87 -10.69 -0.09
C TYR A 95 -17.25 -12.18 -0.16
N ASP A 96 -17.81 -12.59 -1.29
CA ASP A 96 -18.14 -14.00 -1.59
C ASP A 96 -17.15 -14.66 -2.56
N CYS A 97 -16.23 -13.88 -3.13
CA CYS A 97 -15.08 -14.37 -3.89
C CYS A 97 -13.80 -13.70 -3.39
N VAL A 98 -12.67 -14.37 -3.51
CA VAL A 98 -11.35 -13.79 -3.19
C VAL A 98 -10.33 -14.15 -4.26
N GLU A 99 -9.49 -13.19 -4.64
CA GLU A 99 -8.55 -13.35 -5.75
C GLU A 99 -7.31 -12.44 -5.64
N ASP A 100 -6.33 -12.70 -6.50
CA ASP A 100 -5.08 -11.93 -6.65
C ASP A 100 -4.25 -11.82 -5.35
N ASN A 101 -3.12 -11.11 -5.41
CA ASN A 101 -2.37 -10.77 -4.22
C ASN A 101 -3.19 -9.83 -3.31
N PRO A 102 -3.14 -10.03 -1.98
CA PRO A 102 -2.30 -11.00 -1.25
C PRO A 102 -2.96 -12.35 -0.99
N SER A 103 -4.25 -12.51 -1.26
CA SER A 103 -5.03 -13.68 -0.87
C SER A 103 -4.50 -15.00 -1.44
N VAL A 104 -3.97 -14.97 -2.67
CA VAL A 104 -3.42 -16.15 -3.35
C VAL A 104 -2.27 -16.82 -2.59
N LEU A 105 -1.51 -16.08 -1.77
CA LEU A 105 -0.46 -16.62 -0.89
C LEU A 105 -1.03 -17.52 0.21
N PHE A 106 -2.33 -17.46 0.46
CA PHE A 106 -3.06 -18.25 1.44
C PHE A 106 -3.89 -19.35 0.79
N GLY A 107 -3.63 -19.74 -0.47
CA GLY A 107 -4.49 -20.67 -1.20
C GLY A 107 -4.80 -21.98 -0.48
N GLU A 108 -3.79 -22.63 0.12
CA GLU A 108 -4.01 -23.84 0.94
C GLU A 108 -4.85 -23.57 2.19
N ASP A 109 -4.60 -22.46 2.88
CA ASP A 109 -5.33 -22.07 4.09
C ASP A 109 -6.79 -21.74 3.77
N LEU A 110 -7.03 -21.02 2.66
CA LEU A 110 -8.35 -20.64 2.18
C LEU A 110 -9.14 -21.87 1.73
N ILE A 111 -8.51 -22.81 1.02
CA ILE A 111 -9.12 -24.09 0.64
C ILE A 111 -9.56 -24.86 1.89
N LYS A 112 -8.71 -24.90 2.91
CA LYS A 112 -9.02 -25.59 4.18
C LYS A 112 -10.10 -24.87 4.98
N ALA A 113 -10.08 -23.53 5.01
CA ALA A 113 -11.03 -22.71 5.76
C ALA A 113 -12.43 -22.69 5.14
N TYR A 114 -12.53 -22.86 3.82
CA TYR A 114 -13.77 -22.80 3.05
C TYR A 114 -13.92 -24.03 2.15
N PRO A 115 -14.19 -25.23 2.74
CA PRO A 115 -14.23 -26.48 1.99
C PRO A 115 -15.35 -26.53 0.93
N ASP A 116 -16.43 -25.79 1.14
CA ASP A 116 -17.57 -25.72 0.23
C ASP A 116 -17.37 -24.74 -0.94
N ALA A 117 -16.35 -23.87 -0.86
CA ALA A 117 -16.07 -22.90 -1.91
C ALA A 117 -15.50 -23.61 -3.15
N LYS A 118 -15.96 -23.20 -4.33
CA LYS A 118 -15.37 -23.61 -5.62
C LYS A 118 -14.02 -22.93 -5.79
N VAL A 119 -13.08 -23.56 -6.47
CA VAL A 119 -11.74 -23.03 -6.72
C VAL A 119 -11.56 -22.79 -8.22
N ILE A 120 -11.13 -21.59 -8.58
CA ILE A 120 -10.78 -21.23 -9.96
C ILE A 120 -9.29 -20.90 -10.00
N LEU A 121 -8.57 -21.55 -10.91
CA LEU A 121 -7.16 -21.35 -11.13
C LEU A 121 -6.99 -20.73 -12.52
N THR A 122 -6.92 -19.39 -12.59
CA THR A 122 -6.66 -18.71 -13.86
C THR A 122 -5.24 -19.00 -14.31
N ASN A 123 -5.07 -19.49 -15.53
CA ASN A 123 -3.78 -19.96 -16.02
C ASN A 123 -3.43 -19.36 -17.39
N ARG A 124 -2.14 -19.28 -17.68
CA ARG A 124 -1.59 -18.83 -18.97
C ARG A 124 -0.20 -19.41 -19.14
N ASP A 125 0.32 -19.33 -20.36
CA ASP A 125 1.72 -19.66 -20.65
C ASP A 125 2.69 -18.94 -19.68
N VAL A 126 3.62 -19.71 -19.12
CA VAL A 126 4.50 -19.28 -18.03
C VAL A 126 5.53 -18.25 -18.52
N ASP A 127 5.99 -18.36 -19.76
CA ASP A 127 6.92 -17.40 -20.36
C ASP A 127 6.23 -16.05 -20.60
N ALA A 128 5.03 -16.10 -21.17
CA ALA A 128 4.19 -14.92 -21.36
C ALA A 128 3.80 -14.27 -20.02
N TRP A 129 3.53 -15.08 -18.98
CA TRP A 129 3.29 -14.58 -17.64
C TRP A 129 4.52 -13.91 -17.03
N ALA A 130 5.69 -14.54 -17.08
CA ALA A 130 6.93 -14.00 -16.51
C ALA A 130 7.29 -12.64 -17.18
N LYS A 131 7.11 -12.55 -18.50
CA LYS A 131 7.25 -11.29 -19.25
C LYS A 131 6.26 -10.22 -18.78
N SER A 132 5.01 -10.59 -18.50
CA SER A 132 3.98 -9.69 -17.97
C SER A 132 4.34 -9.18 -16.57
N MET A 133 4.77 -10.07 -15.67
CA MET A 133 5.23 -9.73 -14.32
C MET A 133 6.40 -8.74 -14.36
N LYS A 134 7.41 -9.02 -15.19
CA LYS A 134 8.59 -8.17 -15.42
C LYS A 134 8.19 -6.75 -15.82
N ASN A 135 7.26 -6.62 -16.76
CA ASN A 135 6.84 -5.33 -17.32
C ASN A 135 5.79 -4.59 -16.47
N THR A 136 5.38 -5.15 -15.33
CA THR A 136 4.35 -4.55 -14.46
C THR A 136 4.82 -4.51 -13.01
N ILE A 137 4.56 -5.58 -12.25
CA ILE A 137 4.79 -5.66 -10.80
C ILE A 137 6.28 -5.50 -10.47
N PHE A 138 7.17 -6.20 -11.17
CA PHE A 138 8.60 -6.13 -10.87
C PHE A 138 9.21 -4.78 -11.28
N MET A 139 8.79 -4.22 -12.41
CA MET A 139 9.17 -2.86 -12.80
C MET A 139 8.78 -1.83 -11.73
N ALA A 140 7.58 -1.95 -11.15
CA ALA A 140 7.13 -1.07 -10.09
C ALA A 140 7.93 -1.25 -8.79
N ARG A 141 8.20 -2.51 -8.38
CA ARG A 141 9.04 -2.82 -7.21
C ARG A 141 10.45 -2.28 -7.35
N ASP A 142 11.08 -2.50 -8.50
CA ASP A 142 12.47 -2.10 -8.78
C ASP A 142 12.62 -0.62 -9.15
N SER A 143 11.53 0.15 -9.17
CA SER A 143 11.56 1.55 -9.53
C SER A 143 12.38 2.37 -8.53
N PHE A 144 13.47 2.98 -9.02
CA PHE A 144 14.32 3.87 -8.23
C PHE A 144 13.52 5.01 -7.59
N VAL A 145 12.64 5.65 -8.36
CA VAL A 145 11.81 6.76 -7.87
C VAL A 145 10.90 6.27 -6.74
N TYR A 146 10.24 5.14 -6.95
CA TYR A 146 9.33 4.61 -5.95
C TYR A 146 10.07 4.26 -4.66
N ARG A 147 11.23 3.59 -4.76
CA ARG A 147 12.07 3.19 -3.64
C ARG A 147 12.55 4.35 -2.75
N HIS A 148 12.86 5.51 -3.34
CA HIS A 148 13.42 6.63 -2.58
C HIS A 148 12.37 7.65 -2.14
N PHE A 149 11.21 7.70 -2.82
CA PHE A 149 10.19 8.72 -2.58
C PHE A 149 8.85 8.18 -2.07
N TYR A 150 8.71 6.86 -1.85
CA TYR A 150 7.44 6.28 -1.36
C TYR A 150 6.93 6.92 -0.05
N ARG A 151 7.84 7.43 0.79
CA ARG A 151 7.50 8.04 2.09
C ARG A 151 6.73 9.35 1.98
N PHE A 152 6.72 10.01 0.83
CA PHE A 152 6.09 11.33 0.66
C PHE A 152 4.62 11.27 0.24
N HIS A 153 4.11 10.10 -0.15
CA HIS A 153 2.72 9.93 -0.57
C HIS A 153 2.03 8.86 0.30
N PRO A 154 0.86 9.11 0.93
CA PRO A 154 0.24 8.20 1.91
C PRO A 154 0.06 6.76 1.40
N LEU A 155 -0.58 6.60 0.23
CA LEU A 155 -0.76 5.28 -0.38
C LEU A 155 0.58 4.58 -0.66
N SER A 156 1.60 5.34 -1.03
CA SER A 156 2.91 4.78 -1.36
C SER A 156 3.68 4.37 -0.11
N ARG A 157 3.49 5.11 0.98
CA ARG A 157 4.01 4.80 2.31
C ARG A 157 3.48 3.46 2.82
N ALA A 158 2.21 3.15 2.57
CA ALA A 158 1.62 1.86 2.89
C ALA A 158 2.00 0.76 1.87
N TRP A 159 1.87 1.03 0.58
CA TRP A 159 2.03 0.03 -0.48
C TRP A 159 3.47 -0.44 -0.68
N PHE A 160 4.47 0.44 -0.65
CA PHE A 160 5.85 0.03 -0.98
C PHE A 160 6.41 -1.03 -0.02
N PRO A 161 6.38 -0.86 1.32
CA PRO A 161 6.83 -1.89 2.24
C PRO A 161 6.07 -3.22 2.06
N PHE A 162 4.76 -3.15 1.86
CA PHE A 162 3.93 -4.33 1.61
C PHE A 162 4.32 -5.05 0.30
N SER A 163 4.60 -4.30 -0.77
CA SER A 163 5.09 -4.88 -2.02
C SER A 163 6.47 -5.53 -1.88
N CYS A 164 7.34 -4.99 -1.03
CA CYS A 164 8.60 -5.63 -0.68
C CYS A 164 8.38 -6.93 0.12
N LEU A 165 7.43 -6.95 1.05
CA LEU A 165 7.04 -8.16 1.78
C LEU A 165 6.54 -9.26 0.83
N LEU A 166 5.64 -8.92 -0.09
CA LEU A 166 5.17 -9.85 -1.13
C LEU A 166 6.33 -10.37 -1.99
N SER A 167 7.26 -9.49 -2.38
CA SER A 167 8.45 -9.84 -3.15
C SER A 167 9.38 -10.79 -2.38
N LYS A 168 9.57 -10.55 -1.08
CA LYS A 168 10.37 -11.41 -0.20
C LYS A 168 9.72 -12.78 -0.04
N ILE A 169 8.41 -12.86 0.14
CA ILE A 169 7.70 -14.13 0.33
C ILE A 169 7.68 -14.94 -0.96
N TRP A 170 7.31 -14.33 -2.08
CA TRP A 170 7.20 -15.05 -3.35
C TRP A 170 8.56 -15.43 -3.94
N TYR A 171 9.51 -14.49 -3.94
CA TYR A 171 10.71 -14.59 -4.77
C TYR A 171 12.00 -14.48 -3.95
N ASP A 172 11.91 -14.34 -2.63
CA ASP A 172 13.06 -14.08 -1.77
C ASP A 172 13.91 -12.91 -2.29
N ASP A 173 13.20 -11.85 -2.75
CA ASP A 173 13.77 -10.64 -3.35
C ASP A 173 14.64 -10.83 -4.60
N ASP A 174 14.56 -12.01 -5.23
CA ASP A 174 15.29 -12.39 -6.44
C ASP A 174 14.37 -12.52 -7.67
N GLN A 175 13.47 -11.56 -7.87
CA GLN A 175 12.57 -11.50 -9.03
C GLN A 175 13.28 -11.23 -10.38
N LYS A 176 14.60 -11.02 -10.36
CA LYS A 176 15.42 -10.87 -11.58
C LYS A 176 15.86 -12.22 -12.13
N ASN A 177 15.86 -13.25 -11.29
CA ASN A 177 16.11 -14.62 -11.69
C ASN A 177 14.86 -15.22 -12.34
N GLU A 178 14.87 -15.30 -13.66
CA GLU A 178 13.72 -15.74 -14.44
C GLU A 178 13.37 -17.21 -14.17
N GLU A 179 14.36 -18.09 -13.97
CA GLU A 179 14.12 -19.49 -13.62
C GLU A 179 13.42 -19.62 -12.27
N LYS A 180 13.86 -18.85 -11.27
CA LYS A 180 13.21 -18.81 -9.95
C LYS A 180 11.76 -18.32 -10.06
N VAL A 181 11.52 -17.25 -10.81
CA VAL A 181 10.18 -16.69 -11.03
C VAL A 181 9.24 -17.71 -11.68
N LYS A 182 9.70 -18.41 -12.72
CA LYS A 182 8.92 -19.47 -13.39
C LYS A 182 8.72 -20.69 -12.48
N GLY A 183 9.73 -21.06 -11.71
CA GLY A 183 9.64 -22.14 -10.72
C GLY A 183 8.58 -21.87 -9.65
N VAL A 184 8.52 -20.64 -9.14
CA VAL A 184 7.49 -20.19 -8.19
C VAL A 184 6.09 -20.32 -8.80
N PHE A 185 5.92 -19.95 -10.07
CA PHE A 185 4.65 -20.13 -10.77
C PHE A 185 4.27 -21.60 -10.86
N ASN A 186 5.11 -22.45 -11.43
CA ASN A 186 4.78 -23.86 -11.60
C ASN A 186 4.46 -24.53 -10.26
N LYS A 187 5.29 -24.26 -9.24
CA LYS A 187 5.09 -24.78 -7.89
C LYS A 187 3.74 -24.38 -7.31
N HIS A 188 3.36 -23.11 -7.39
CA HIS A 188 2.07 -22.63 -6.86
C HIS A 188 0.89 -23.40 -7.47
N TYR A 189 0.88 -23.57 -8.80
CA TYR A 189 -0.23 -24.25 -9.47
C TYR A 189 -0.25 -25.75 -9.17
N GLU A 190 0.92 -26.39 -9.05
CA GLU A 190 1.03 -27.79 -8.60
C GLU A 190 0.48 -27.97 -7.18
N ASP A 191 0.86 -27.08 -6.25
CA ASP A 191 0.43 -27.14 -4.85
C ASP A 191 -1.11 -26.98 -4.75
N ILE A 192 -1.70 -25.99 -5.45
CA ILE A 192 -3.15 -25.80 -5.46
C ILE A 192 -3.90 -27.00 -6.03
N ARG A 193 -3.42 -27.56 -7.16
CA ARG A 193 -4.02 -28.76 -7.78
C ARG A 193 -3.92 -30.00 -6.89
N LYS A 194 -2.88 -30.07 -6.04
CA LYS A 194 -2.69 -31.17 -5.10
C LYS A 194 -3.63 -31.07 -3.90
N VAL A 195 -3.90 -29.86 -3.41
CA VAL A 195 -4.71 -29.63 -2.21
C VAL A 195 -6.21 -29.52 -2.52
N CYS A 196 -6.58 -29.10 -3.73
CA CYS A 196 -7.98 -28.99 -4.15
C CYS A 196 -8.50 -30.27 -4.84
N PRO A 197 -9.57 -30.92 -4.32
CA PRO A 197 -10.33 -31.92 -5.06
C PRO A 197 -10.75 -31.43 -6.45
N LYS A 198 -10.66 -32.33 -7.44
CA LYS A 198 -10.87 -32.00 -8.87
C LYS A 198 -12.28 -31.52 -9.16
N GLU A 199 -13.26 -32.02 -8.43
CA GLU A 199 -14.68 -31.70 -8.59
C GLU A 199 -14.98 -30.24 -8.23
N ARG A 200 -14.12 -29.63 -7.40
CA ARG A 200 -14.20 -28.25 -6.95
C ARG A 200 -13.23 -27.33 -7.67
N LEU A 201 -12.51 -27.80 -8.69
CA LEU A 201 -11.43 -27.05 -9.33
C LEU A 201 -11.72 -26.80 -10.80
N LEU A 202 -11.64 -25.53 -11.20
CA LEU A 202 -11.63 -25.11 -12.59
C LEU A 202 -10.27 -24.51 -12.95
N ASP A 203 -9.55 -25.16 -13.86
CA ASP A 203 -8.43 -24.55 -14.57
C ASP A 203 -8.97 -23.68 -15.71
N LEU A 204 -8.97 -22.35 -15.53
CA LEU A 204 -9.50 -21.39 -16.50
C LEU A 204 -8.35 -20.75 -17.28
N HIS A 205 -8.19 -21.12 -18.55
CA HIS A 205 -7.11 -20.59 -19.38
C HIS A 205 -7.45 -19.23 -19.96
N PHE A 206 -6.41 -18.43 -20.20
CA PHE A 206 -6.56 -17.14 -20.85
C PHE A 206 -7.16 -17.32 -22.25
N GLY A 207 -8.39 -16.82 -22.45
CA GLY A 207 -9.13 -16.93 -23.72
C GLY A 207 -10.34 -17.87 -23.68
N ASP A 208 -10.52 -18.64 -22.60
CA ASP A 208 -11.61 -19.60 -22.46
C ASP A 208 -13.02 -18.97 -22.45
N GLY A 209 -13.14 -17.71 -22.02
CA GLY A 209 -14.39 -16.97 -22.03
C GLY A 209 -15.44 -17.48 -21.03
N TRP A 210 -16.72 -17.24 -21.34
CA TRP A 210 -17.82 -17.42 -20.40
C TRP A 210 -18.22 -18.87 -20.13
N GLU A 211 -18.22 -19.71 -21.15
CA GLU A 211 -18.83 -21.04 -21.09
C GLU A 211 -18.28 -21.92 -19.95
N PRO A 212 -16.95 -22.12 -19.81
CA PRO A 212 -16.41 -22.94 -18.73
C PRO A 212 -16.65 -22.32 -17.36
N LEU A 213 -16.54 -21.00 -17.24
CA LEU A 213 -16.80 -20.28 -15.98
C LEU A 213 -18.26 -20.45 -15.53
N CYS A 214 -19.22 -20.16 -16.41
CA CYS A 214 -20.64 -20.18 -16.08
C CYS A 214 -21.14 -21.60 -15.80
N LYS A 215 -20.68 -22.58 -16.60
CA LYS A 215 -20.96 -24.01 -16.36
C LYS A 215 -20.44 -24.45 -14.99
N PHE A 216 -19.21 -24.07 -14.66
CA PHE A 216 -18.61 -24.44 -13.38
C PHE A 216 -19.29 -23.77 -12.19
N LEU A 217 -19.71 -22.51 -12.33
CA LEU A 217 -20.40 -21.76 -11.28
C LEU A 217 -21.90 -22.09 -11.18
N ASP A 218 -22.46 -22.79 -12.15
CA ASP A 218 -23.90 -23.11 -12.28
C ASP A 218 -24.77 -21.85 -12.41
N VAL A 219 -24.38 -20.99 -13.36
CA VAL A 219 -25.06 -19.72 -13.66
C VAL A 219 -25.26 -19.56 -15.17
N PRO A 220 -26.24 -18.77 -15.63
CA PRO A 220 -26.44 -18.55 -17.06
C PRO A 220 -25.31 -17.74 -17.69
N VAL A 221 -24.97 -18.06 -18.95
CA VAL A 221 -24.01 -17.29 -19.74
C VAL A 221 -24.61 -15.91 -20.09
N PRO A 222 -23.94 -14.79 -19.76
CA PRO A 222 -24.45 -13.47 -20.08
C PRO A 222 -24.31 -13.17 -21.58
N ASN A 223 -25.23 -12.36 -22.12
CA ASN A 223 -25.18 -11.90 -23.51
C ASN A 223 -24.27 -10.67 -23.69
N THR A 224 -23.04 -10.78 -23.20
CA THR A 224 -22.02 -9.71 -23.28
C THR A 224 -20.66 -10.33 -23.60
N PRO A 225 -19.75 -9.61 -24.30
CA PRO A 225 -18.39 -10.11 -24.50
C PRO A 225 -17.67 -10.30 -23.17
N TRP A 226 -16.68 -11.19 -23.15
CA TRP A 226 -15.81 -11.36 -21.98
C TRP A 226 -15.10 -10.04 -21.65
N PRO A 227 -15.05 -9.63 -20.37
CA PRO A 227 -14.42 -8.37 -20.00
C PRO A 227 -12.91 -8.41 -20.22
N HIS A 228 -12.37 -7.34 -20.82
CA HIS A 228 -10.93 -7.16 -21.04
C HIS A 228 -10.41 -5.97 -20.22
N SER A 229 -9.99 -6.24 -18.99
CA SER A 229 -9.45 -5.23 -18.08
C SER A 229 -7.93 -5.11 -18.25
N ASN A 230 -7.44 -3.98 -18.79
CA ASN A 230 -6.00 -3.79 -19.03
C ASN A 230 -5.27 -3.05 -17.90
N ASP A 231 -5.01 -3.76 -16.79
CA ASP A 231 -4.27 -3.21 -15.66
C ASP A 231 -2.79 -2.94 -15.95
N SER A 232 -2.22 -3.47 -17.05
CA SER A 232 -0.80 -3.21 -17.38
C SER A 232 -0.53 -1.72 -17.62
N SER A 233 -1.52 -1.02 -18.19
CA SER A 233 -1.46 0.43 -18.40
C SER A 233 -1.37 1.21 -17.08
N VAL A 234 -2.02 0.74 -16.02
CA VAL A 234 -1.99 1.38 -14.69
C VAL A 234 -0.57 1.35 -14.11
N PHE A 235 0.11 0.20 -14.19
CA PHE A 235 1.50 0.06 -13.71
C PHE A 235 2.46 0.94 -14.52
N GLN A 236 2.31 0.98 -15.84
CA GLN A 236 3.14 1.82 -16.71
C GLN A 236 2.90 3.31 -16.46
N ASN A 237 1.63 3.72 -16.37
CA ASN A 237 1.25 5.11 -16.11
C ASN A 237 1.75 5.58 -14.73
N ARG A 238 1.65 4.75 -13.68
CA ARG A 238 2.15 5.11 -12.34
C ARG A 238 3.65 5.39 -12.34
N HIS A 239 4.44 4.60 -13.06
CA HIS A 239 5.88 4.84 -13.23
C HIS A 239 6.16 6.14 -13.98
N ILE A 240 5.41 6.41 -15.05
CA ILE A 240 5.51 7.66 -15.81
C ILE A 240 5.17 8.87 -14.93
N TYR A 241 4.07 8.81 -14.18
CA TYR A 241 3.67 9.89 -13.28
C TYR A 241 4.68 10.13 -12.16
N ALA A 242 5.21 9.08 -11.53
CA ALA A 242 6.25 9.21 -10.51
C ALA A 242 7.51 9.89 -11.06
N LYS A 243 7.95 9.51 -12.27
CA LYS A 243 9.07 10.17 -12.96
C LYS A 243 8.78 11.62 -13.27
N ARG A 244 7.59 11.93 -13.80
CA ARG A 244 7.16 13.31 -14.09
C ARG A 244 7.16 14.16 -12.83
N TRP A 245 6.63 13.64 -11.73
CA TRP A 245 6.64 14.30 -10.42
C TRP A 245 8.06 14.58 -9.93
N LEU A 246 8.97 13.61 -10.05
CA LEU A 246 10.38 13.80 -9.70
C LEU A 246 11.03 14.89 -10.57
N ILE A 247 10.79 14.90 -11.88
CA ILE A 247 11.32 15.92 -12.78
C ILE A 247 10.81 17.31 -12.36
N LEU A 248 9.51 17.45 -12.08
CA LEU A 248 8.93 18.72 -11.63
C LEU A 248 9.53 19.17 -10.29
N LEU A 249 9.77 18.24 -9.36
CA LEU A 249 10.41 18.52 -8.08
C LEU A 249 11.87 18.99 -8.27
N LEU A 250 12.64 18.31 -9.12
CA LEU A 250 14.03 18.69 -9.44
C LEU A 250 14.08 20.06 -10.14
N LEU A 251 13.14 20.35 -11.05
CA LEU A 251 13.00 21.66 -11.66
C LEU A 251 12.72 22.73 -10.60
N GLY A 252 11.77 22.50 -9.69
CA GLY A 252 11.47 23.42 -8.59
C GLY A 252 12.70 23.70 -7.70
N VAL A 253 13.44 22.66 -7.30
CA VAL A 253 14.68 22.81 -6.54
C VAL A 253 15.73 23.60 -7.34
N SER A 254 15.89 23.30 -8.63
CA SER A 254 16.83 24.02 -9.48
C SER A 254 16.49 25.51 -9.62
N THR A 255 15.20 25.85 -9.72
CA THR A 255 14.71 27.23 -9.75
C THR A 255 15.00 27.93 -8.42
N ILE A 256 14.77 27.29 -7.28
CA ILE A 256 15.08 27.84 -5.97
C ILE A 256 16.59 28.11 -5.84
N LEU A 257 17.43 27.15 -6.21
CA LEU A 257 18.89 27.29 -6.17
C LEU A 257 19.38 28.41 -7.11
N PHE A 258 18.77 28.55 -8.29
CA PHE A 258 19.08 29.62 -9.22
C PHE A 258 18.74 30.99 -8.64
N VAL A 259 17.55 31.16 -8.07
CA VAL A 259 17.15 32.40 -7.39
C VAL A 259 18.09 32.70 -6.21
N MET A 260 18.44 31.69 -5.41
CA MET A 260 19.42 31.85 -4.33
C MET A 260 20.78 32.28 -4.85
N TYR A 261 21.27 31.69 -5.95
CA TYR A 261 22.54 32.06 -6.55
C TYR A 261 22.55 33.50 -7.06
N TYR A 262 21.49 33.92 -7.78
CA TYR A 262 21.37 35.29 -8.29
C TYR A 262 21.26 36.31 -7.16
N THR A 263 20.36 36.09 -6.21
CA THR A 263 20.19 37.00 -5.06
C THR A 263 21.45 37.09 -4.21
N PHE A 264 22.19 35.99 -4.05
CA PHE A 264 23.49 36.01 -3.36
C PHE A 264 24.58 36.71 -4.19
N GLY A 265 24.60 36.53 -5.50
CA GLY A 265 25.49 37.23 -6.42
C GLY A 265 25.28 38.74 -6.41
N GLU A 266 24.03 39.19 -6.53
CA GLU A 266 23.65 40.61 -6.42
C GLU A 266 24.01 41.17 -5.05
N ALA A 267 23.71 40.47 -3.97
CA ALA A 267 24.07 40.89 -2.62
C ALA A 267 25.58 41.04 -2.43
N LYS A 268 26.37 40.10 -2.97
CA LYS A 268 27.83 40.18 -2.93
C LYS A 268 28.35 41.35 -3.78
N TYR A 269 27.73 41.63 -4.93
CA TYR A 269 28.09 42.77 -5.76
C TYR A 269 27.79 44.11 -5.08
N LEU A 270 26.59 44.26 -4.51
CA LEU A 270 26.11 45.50 -3.89
C LEU A 270 26.75 45.77 -2.51
N TYR A 271 26.88 44.73 -1.68
CA TYR A 271 27.27 44.88 -0.27
C TYR A 271 28.63 44.26 0.07
N GLY A 272 29.27 43.54 -0.85
CA GLY A 272 30.50 42.77 -0.56
C GLY A 272 31.78 43.60 -0.37
N ARG A 273 31.72 44.93 -0.53
CA ARG A 273 32.84 45.84 -0.19
C ARG A 273 32.96 46.12 1.31
N ASP A 274 31.87 45.96 2.06
CA ASP A 274 31.85 46.09 3.52
C ASP A 274 31.43 44.74 4.17
N PRO A 275 32.36 44.03 4.83
CA PRO A 275 32.09 42.74 5.46
C PRO A 275 30.96 42.77 6.50
N ASP A 276 30.76 43.88 7.20
CA ASP A 276 29.76 43.96 8.28
C ASP A 276 28.35 44.21 7.73
N THR A 277 28.21 45.03 6.68
CA THR A 277 26.96 45.19 5.94
C THR A 277 26.55 43.90 5.23
N PHE A 278 27.50 43.19 4.60
CA PHE A 278 27.22 41.89 3.97
C PHE A 278 26.78 40.83 5.00
N LYS A 279 27.43 40.76 6.17
CA LYS A 279 27.01 39.87 7.28
C LYS A 279 25.60 40.20 7.78
N ARG A 280 25.24 41.49 7.91
CA ARG A 280 23.88 41.91 8.30
C ARG A 280 22.84 41.51 7.26
N TYR A 281 23.15 41.68 5.98
CA TYR A 281 22.29 41.24 4.88
C TYR A 281 22.05 39.72 4.89
N LEU A 282 23.11 38.92 5.03
CA LEU A 282 22.98 37.46 5.13
C LEU A 282 22.17 37.02 6.35
N LYS A 283 22.29 37.74 7.48
CA LYS A 283 21.49 37.48 8.68
C LYS A 283 20.01 37.80 8.45
N LEU A 284 19.67 38.89 7.76
CA LEU A 284 18.30 39.23 7.36
C LEU A 284 17.69 38.18 6.41
N MET A 285 18.46 37.75 5.39
CA MET A 285 18.04 36.69 4.46
C MET A 285 17.86 35.34 5.15
N GLY A 286 18.77 34.97 6.07
CA GLY A 286 18.67 33.73 6.84
C GLY A 286 17.48 33.67 7.80
N VAL A 287 16.99 34.82 8.28
CA VAL A 287 15.78 34.93 9.09
C VAL A 287 14.50 34.80 8.25
N MET A 288 14.51 35.22 6.98
CA MET A 288 13.37 35.01 6.07
C MET A 288 13.21 33.55 5.60
N SER A 289 14.30 32.78 5.53
CA SER A 289 14.25 31.36 5.14
C SER A 289 13.65 30.43 6.21
N ILE A 290 13.55 30.88 7.47
CA ILE A 290 12.94 30.12 8.58
C ILE A 290 11.42 30.39 8.70
N GLY A 291 10.90 31.41 7.99
CA GLY A 291 9.50 31.83 8.05
C GLY A 291 8.49 31.00 7.24
N PHE A 292 8.87 29.84 6.69
CA PHE A 292 7.95 28.90 6.02
C PHE A 292 7.72 27.59 6.79
N ALA A 293 8.13 27.53 8.06
CA ALA A 293 7.70 26.49 8.98
C ALA A 293 7.06 27.13 10.22
N CYS A 294 5.82 26.74 10.50
CA CYS A 294 4.95 27.16 11.61
C CYS A 294 4.16 28.46 11.39
N GLY A 295 2.89 28.29 11.00
CA GLY A 295 1.86 29.27 11.32
C GLY A 295 1.70 29.40 12.83
N GLY A 296 1.53 30.64 13.31
CA GLY A 296 1.36 30.94 14.72
C GLY A 296 1.55 32.42 15.02
N THR A 297 0.52 33.21 14.73
CA THR A 297 0.11 34.45 15.43
C THR A 297 1.22 35.38 15.95
N LEU A 298 1.56 36.40 15.16
CA LEU A 298 2.21 37.63 15.64
C LEU A 298 1.17 38.49 16.38
N ILE A 299 1.30 38.60 17.71
CA ILE A 299 0.72 39.74 18.46
C ILE A 299 1.86 40.70 18.79
N ASN A 300 1.78 41.85 18.14
CA ASN A 300 2.59 43.03 18.33
C ASN A 300 2.09 43.79 19.57
N ARG A 301 2.98 44.24 20.46
CA ARG A 301 2.76 45.42 21.33
C ARG A 301 4.09 45.93 21.88
N GLN A 302 4.60 46.99 21.26
CA GLN A 302 5.36 48.03 21.96
C GLN A 302 4.36 48.91 22.72
N ASN A 303 4.63 49.18 24.01
CA ASN A 303 4.61 50.51 24.64
C ASN A 303 4.72 50.40 26.17
N GLY A 304 5.87 50.83 26.68
CA GLY A 304 6.01 51.87 27.72
C GLY A 304 5.23 51.81 29.05
N ILE A 305 6.05 51.89 30.11
CA ILE A 305 5.87 52.64 31.38
C ILE A 305 4.85 52.08 32.40
N GLU A 306 5.32 51.52 33.53
CA GLU A 306 5.33 52.18 34.85
C GLU A 306 5.82 51.25 35.98
N HIS A 307 6.19 51.93 37.06
CA HIS A 307 6.98 51.58 38.23
C HIS A 307 6.31 50.62 39.24
N GLU A 308 7.16 50.09 40.16
CA GLU A 308 6.86 49.62 41.54
C GLU A 308 5.99 48.35 41.71
N LEU A 309 6.15 47.45 42.68
CA LEU A 309 7.07 47.19 43.79
C LEU A 309 6.67 45.79 44.37
N TYR A 310 7.53 45.26 45.24
CA TYR A 310 7.30 44.23 46.26
C TYR A 310 7.51 42.74 45.97
N THR A 311 8.65 42.29 46.52
CA THR A 311 8.99 40.96 46.97
C THR A 311 8.24 40.52 48.24
N ALA A 312 7.82 39.25 48.23
CA ALA A 312 7.85 38.24 49.31
C ALA A 312 7.18 38.47 50.69
N ARG A 313 6.26 37.53 51.02
CA ARG A 313 5.95 36.83 52.30
C ARG A 313 4.42 36.61 52.32
N GLY A 314 3.86 35.41 52.35
CA GLY A 314 4.03 34.34 53.32
C GLY A 314 2.71 34.20 54.09
N GLY A 315 2.12 33.00 54.16
CA GLY A 315 1.07 32.67 55.13
C GLY A 315 -0.25 32.10 54.59
N ALA A 316 -0.41 30.80 54.81
CA ALA A 316 -1.60 30.09 55.27
C ALA A 316 -2.98 30.37 54.63
N ASP A 317 -3.42 29.40 53.83
CA ASP A 317 -4.53 28.49 54.13
C ASP A 317 -5.59 28.95 55.15
N THR A 318 -6.83 29.19 54.70
CA THR A 318 -8.04 28.47 55.17
C THR A 318 -9.34 29.02 54.55
N ARG A 319 -10.23 28.08 54.15
CA ARG A 319 -11.70 28.21 53.87
C ARG A 319 -12.07 29.03 52.63
N ALA A 320 -12.95 28.59 51.71
CA ALA A 320 -14.21 27.90 51.91
C ALA A 320 -14.70 27.16 50.63
N VAL A 321 -15.43 26.06 50.83
CA VAL A 321 -16.23 25.33 49.82
C VAL A 321 -17.65 25.93 49.76
N LYS A 322 -18.27 25.88 48.55
CA LYS A 322 -19.64 26.23 48.09
C LYS A 322 -19.59 27.42 47.12
N HIS A 323 -19.99 27.34 45.85
CA HIS A 323 -20.89 26.45 45.12
C HIS A 323 -20.33 26.06 43.75
#